data_AF-A0A9E2I1I0-F1
#
_entry.id   AF-A0A9E2I1I0-F1
#
_cell.length_a   1.000
_cell.length_b   1.000
_cell.length_c   1.000
_cell.angle_alpha   90.00
_cell.angle_beta   90.00
_cell.angle_gamma   90.00
#
_symmetry.space_group_name_H-M   'P 1'
#
loop_
_entity.id
_entity.type
_entity.pdbx_description
1 polymer ?
#
loop_
_entity_poly.entity_id
_entity_poly.type
_entity_poly.pdbx_seq_one_letter_code
_entity_poly.pdbx_strand_id
1 'polypeptide(L)'
;MKRTKSIGLAATAAAMLLIGADASANYTMQKKIGDVDTKLDFYGFAQLEARGGDAFINPDTQNGKVKFDAQRIRLGWNYTAGKVRGKVFLDFNQDHSDKGGVGAPDMIKDAFVSYVEDKALVLKVGLIKMPHGMSFTIPGWNLDIVERGFDKALAMERNMGIMLSGRDMFLGDNGKVNGFEMGHERPWKGFGYDIMIGNQAGRSGAVIKAKPGNANSYVGRVMFDYTELLHTELSYAISENAGGIAGQTGTGLTED
;
A
#
# COMPACT_ATOMS: atom_id res chain seq x y z
N MET A 1 -50.84 -1.87 -7.22
CA MET A 1 -49.37 -2.10 -7.22
C MET A 1 -48.64 -0.81 -6.88
N LYS A 2 -48.04 -0.72 -5.69
CA LYS A 2 -46.89 0.14 -5.37
C LYS A 2 -46.14 -0.59 -4.25
N ARG A 3 -45.00 -1.23 -4.57
CA ARG A 3 -44.08 -1.77 -3.56
C ARG A 3 -43.13 -0.65 -3.17
N THR A 4 -43.27 -0.15 -1.95
CA THR A 4 -42.36 0.80 -1.33
C THR A 4 -41.00 0.12 -1.16
N LYS A 5 -39.94 0.66 -1.77
CA LYS A 5 -38.57 0.18 -1.55
C LYS A 5 -38.15 0.59 -0.15
N SER A 6 -38.13 -0.36 0.78
CA SER A 6 -37.46 -0.22 2.07
C SER A 6 -35.96 -0.13 1.84
N ILE A 7 -35.37 1.01 2.20
CA ILE A 7 -33.92 1.20 2.27
C ILE A 7 -33.43 0.34 3.44
N GLY A 8 -32.93 -0.86 3.15
CA GLY A 8 -32.32 -1.73 4.14
C GLY A 8 -30.94 -1.22 4.50
N LEU A 9 -30.76 -0.73 5.72
CA LEU A 9 -29.44 -0.52 6.31
C LEU A 9 -28.82 -1.90 6.56
N ALA A 10 -27.86 -2.32 5.75
CA ALA A 10 -27.17 -3.59 5.92
C ALA A 10 -26.10 -3.48 7.02
N ALA A 11 -26.42 -3.95 8.22
CA ALA A 11 -25.41 -4.19 9.25
C ALA A 11 -24.58 -5.41 8.85
N THR A 12 -23.31 -5.19 8.50
CA THR A 12 -22.38 -6.26 8.09
C THR A 12 -21.61 -6.74 9.32
N ALA A 13 -21.62 -8.05 9.56
CA ALA A 13 -20.74 -8.70 10.54
C ALA A 13 -19.66 -9.46 9.78
N ALA A 14 -18.42 -8.96 9.80
CA ALA A 14 -17.24 -9.66 9.31
C ALA A 14 -16.45 -10.14 10.53
N ALA A 15 -16.22 -11.45 10.64
CA ALA A 15 -15.33 -12.03 11.63
C ALA A 15 -14.02 -12.43 10.92
N MET A 16 -12.95 -11.66 11.11
CA MET A 16 -11.62 -12.07 10.71
C MET A 16 -11.03 -12.97 11.79
N LEU A 17 -10.85 -14.25 11.48
CA LEU A 17 -9.95 -15.10 12.25
C LEU A 17 -8.53 -14.79 11.77
N LEU A 18 -7.85 -13.87 12.45
CA LEU A 18 -6.40 -13.78 12.39
C LEU A 18 -5.83 -15.03 13.04
N ILE A 19 -5.74 -16.14 12.29
CA ILE A 19 -4.77 -17.19 12.61
C ILE A 19 -3.40 -16.64 12.17
N GLY A 20 -2.96 -15.60 12.87
CA GLY A 20 -1.57 -15.23 12.87
C GLY A 20 -0.83 -16.31 13.65
N ALA A 21 -0.19 -17.24 12.95
CA ALA A 21 1.19 -17.48 13.38
C ALA A 21 1.81 -16.09 13.35
N ASP A 22 2.19 -15.57 14.52
CA ASP A 22 2.66 -14.20 14.69
C ASP A 22 3.38 -13.69 13.43
N ALA A 23 3.15 -12.44 13.04
CA ALA A 23 4.01 -11.78 12.04
C ALA A 23 5.52 -11.80 12.44
N SER A 24 5.82 -12.32 13.64
CA SER A 24 7.11 -12.75 14.19
C SER A 24 7.73 -14.01 13.59
N ALA A 25 7.04 -14.79 12.74
CA ALA A 25 7.66 -15.92 12.01
C ALA A 25 8.55 -15.40 10.88
N ASN A 26 9.58 -14.64 11.25
CA ASN A 26 10.63 -14.26 10.34
C ASN A 26 11.76 -15.29 10.40
N TYR A 27 12.30 -15.63 9.23
CA TYR A 27 13.54 -16.39 9.15
C TYR A 27 14.65 -15.43 8.77
N THR A 28 15.56 -15.21 9.71
CA THR A 28 16.65 -14.25 9.56
C THR A 28 17.96 -15.00 9.27
N MET A 29 18.55 -14.76 8.10
CA MET A 29 19.92 -15.16 7.80
C MET A 29 20.85 -13.96 7.93
N GLN A 30 21.90 -14.09 8.74
CA GLN A 30 22.93 -13.07 8.88
C GLN A 30 24.27 -13.67 8.52
N LYS A 31 25.02 -12.95 7.69
CA LYS A 31 26.38 -13.33 7.31
C LYS A 31 27.20 -12.07 7.12
N LYS A 32 28.42 -12.08 7.64
CA LYS A 32 29.41 -11.06 7.31
C LYS A 32 30.11 -11.46 6.01
N ILE A 33 30.08 -10.59 5.01
CA ILE A 33 30.76 -10.78 3.71
C ILE A 33 31.80 -9.68 3.58
N GLY A 34 33.08 -10.03 3.77
CA GLY A 34 34.14 -9.03 3.93
C GLY A 34 33.91 -8.19 5.19
N ASP A 35 33.88 -6.87 5.03
CA ASP A 35 33.62 -5.91 6.12
C ASP A 35 32.15 -5.47 6.24
N VAL A 36 31.26 -6.08 5.44
CA VAL A 36 29.85 -5.71 5.42
C VAL A 36 29.00 -6.78 6.10
N ASP A 37 28.26 -6.36 7.12
CA ASP A 37 27.21 -7.19 7.70
C ASP A 37 26.02 -7.25 6.74
N THR A 38 25.71 -8.47 6.29
CA THR A 38 24.56 -8.74 5.42
C THR A 38 23.49 -9.47 6.21
N LYS A 39 22.24 -9.05 6.02
CA LYS A 39 21.05 -9.62 6.65
C LYS A 39 19.98 -9.84 5.61
N LEU A 40 19.37 -11.02 5.64
CA LEU A 40 18.23 -11.38 4.80
C LEU A 40 17.12 -11.90 5.71
N ASP A 41 16.02 -11.15 5.78
CA ASP A 41 14.84 -11.50 6.56
C ASP A 41 13.75 -12.00 5.62
N PHE A 42 13.31 -13.24 5.77
CA PHE A 42 12.11 -13.77 5.12
C PHE A 42 10.93 -13.64 6.06
N TYR A 43 9.77 -13.24 5.54
CA TYR A 43 8.55 -13.09 6.30
C TYR A 43 7.33 -13.39 5.43
N GLY A 44 6.21 -13.70 6.07
CA GLY A 44 4.97 -13.98 5.36
C GLY A 44 3.78 -14.03 6.29
N PHE A 45 2.59 -13.94 5.72
CA PHE A 45 1.34 -14.14 6.45
C PHE A 45 0.21 -14.49 5.49
N ALA A 46 -0.81 -15.14 6.02
CA ALA A 46 -2.08 -15.35 5.36
C ALA A 46 -3.19 -14.68 6.18
N GLN A 47 -4.10 -13.99 5.51
CA GLN A 47 -5.33 -13.48 6.08
C GLN A 47 -6.48 -14.21 5.41
N LEU A 48 -7.16 -15.05 6.19
CA LEU A 48 -8.29 -15.85 5.77
C LEU A 48 -9.57 -15.20 6.32
N GLU A 49 -10.65 -15.29 5.56
CA GLU A 49 -11.88 -14.59 5.88
C GLU A 49 -13.11 -15.46 5.64
N ALA A 50 -14.13 -15.21 6.46
CA ALA A 50 -15.47 -15.73 6.29
C ALA A 50 -16.41 -14.55 6.13
N ARG A 51 -17.02 -14.42 4.95
CA ARG A 51 -17.92 -13.31 4.60
C ARG A 51 -19.35 -13.81 4.44
N GLY A 52 -20.30 -13.05 4.96
CA GLY A 52 -21.73 -13.25 4.74
C GLY A 52 -22.41 -11.99 4.21
N GLY A 53 -23.62 -12.14 3.69
CA GLY A 53 -24.46 -11.04 3.19
C GLY A 53 -24.41 -10.83 1.69
N ASP A 54 -25.46 -10.18 1.17
CA ASP A 54 -25.77 -10.07 -0.26
C ASP A 54 -24.72 -9.30 -1.07
N ALA A 55 -23.86 -8.52 -0.41
CA ALA A 55 -22.76 -7.80 -1.06
C ALA A 55 -21.57 -8.72 -1.43
N PHE A 56 -21.41 -9.86 -0.77
CA PHE A 56 -20.29 -10.80 -0.97
C PHE A 56 -20.74 -12.16 -1.50
N ILE A 57 -22.01 -12.50 -1.29
CA ILE A 57 -22.66 -13.70 -1.79
C ILE A 57 -23.81 -13.23 -2.66
N ASN A 58 -23.69 -13.42 -3.97
CA ASN A 58 -24.77 -13.06 -4.88
C ASN A 58 -25.90 -14.10 -4.75
N PRO A 59 -27.07 -13.74 -4.18
CA PRO A 59 -28.14 -14.70 -3.93
C PRO A 59 -28.76 -15.28 -5.21
N ASP A 60 -28.56 -14.62 -6.36
CA ASP A 60 -29.05 -15.09 -7.67
C ASP A 60 -28.15 -16.17 -8.29
N THR A 61 -26.89 -16.28 -7.84
CA THR A 61 -25.89 -17.19 -8.44
C THR A 61 -25.19 -18.10 -7.43
N GLN A 62 -25.37 -17.87 -6.13
CA GLN A 62 -24.67 -18.57 -5.06
C GLN A 62 -25.63 -18.95 -3.94
N ASN A 63 -25.65 -20.24 -3.58
CA ASN A 63 -26.54 -20.80 -2.55
C ASN A 63 -25.93 -20.81 -1.13
N GLY A 64 -24.67 -20.39 -0.97
CA GLY A 64 -23.98 -20.37 0.33
C GLY A 64 -24.49 -19.24 1.22
N LYS A 65 -24.45 -19.40 2.54
CA LYS A 65 -24.72 -18.30 3.50
C LYS A 65 -23.45 -17.62 4.00
N VAL A 66 -22.32 -18.30 3.84
CA VAL A 66 -20.98 -17.85 4.20
C VAL A 66 -20.04 -18.25 3.07
N LYS A 67 -19.20 -17.32 2.63
CA LYS A 67 -18.09 -17.54 1.70
C LYS A 67 -16.79 -17.51 2.49
N PHE A 68 -16.02 -18.59 2.41
CA PHE A 68 -14.64 -18.60 2.88
C PHE A 68 -13.72 -18.19 1.73
N ASP A 69 -12.81 -17.27 2.00
CA ASP A 69 -11.86 -16.78 1.01
C ASP A 69 -10.52 -16.46 1.70
N ALA A 70 -9.49 -16.22 0.89
CA ALA A 70 -8.26 -15.60 1.36
C ALA A 70 -8.26 -14.13 0.94
N GLN A 71 -8.12 -13.21 1.89
CA GLN A 71 -7.98 -11.80 1.55
C GLN A 71 -6.57 -11.50 1.05
N ARG A 72 -5.56 -12.08 1.72
CA ARG A 72 -4.14 -11.84 1.45
C ARG A 72 -3.35 -13.11 1.71
N ILE A 73 -2.47 -13.47 0.77
CA ILE A 73 -1.47 -14.52 0.96
C ILE A 73 -0.15 -13.93 0.54
N ARG A 74 0.67 -13.54 1.50
CA ARG A 74 1.87 -12.73 1.21
C ARG A 74 3.14 -13.34 1.71
N LEU A 75 4.16 -13.25 0.88
CA LEU A 75 5.54 -13.59 1.19
C LEU A 75 6.43 -12.41 0.84
N GLY A 76 7.42 -12.13 1.67
CA GLY A 76 8.38 -11.07 1.41
C GLY A 76 9.76 -11.40 1.95
N TRP A 77 10.72 -10.64 1.45
CA TRP A 77 12.06 -10.66 1.97
C TRP A 77 12.68 -9.27 1.96
N ASN A 78 13.42 -8.99 3.02
CA ASN A 78 14.19 -7.77 3.20
C ASN A 78 15.67 -8.12 3.21
N TYR A 79 16.43 -7.55 2.29
CA TYR A 79 17.88 -7.63 2.23
C TYR A 79 18.49 -6.34 2.78
N THR A 80 19.53 -6.46 3.58
CA THR A 80 20.28 -5.35 4.18
C THR A 80 21.77 -5.62 4.04
N ALA A 81 22.51 -4.66 3.48
CA ALA A 81 23.97 -4.69 3.40
C ALA A 81 24.53 -3.27 3.54
N GLY A 82 25.12 -2.94 4.69
CA GLY A 82 25.64 -1.59 4.95
C GLY A 82 24.54 -0.52 4.86
N LYS A 83 24.63 0.37 3.86
CA LYS A 83 23.62 1.41 3.54
C LYS A 83 22.57 0.97 2.51
N VAL A 84 22.78 -0.17 1.85
CA VAL A 84 21.87 -0.70 0.82
C VAL A 84 20.80 -1.56 1.47
N ARG A 85 19.57 -1.42 1.01
CA ARG A 85 18.44 -2.26 1.37
C ARG A 85 17.73 -2.73 0.10
N GLY A 86 17.15 -3.91 0.13
CA GLY A 86 16.29 -4.42 -0.93
C GLY A 86 15.04 -5.05 -0.32
N LYS A 87 13.88 -4.81 -0.91
CA LYS A 87 12.63 -5.43 -0.46
C LYS A 87 11.87 -5.97 -1.64
N VAL A 88 11.40 -7.20 -1.50
CA VAL A 88 10.42 -7.79 -2.40
C VAL A 88 9.26 -8.29 -1.56
N PHE A 89 8.05 -8.04 -2.02
CA PHE A 89 6.83 -8.41 -1.34
C PHE A 89 5.78 -8.82 -2.35
N LEU A 90 5.34 -10.07 -2.24
CA LEU A 90 4.42 -10.73 -3.16
C LEU A 90 3.07 -10.97 -2.48
N ASP A 91 2.00 -10.94 -3.26
CA ASP A 91 0.63 -11.24 -2.85
C ASP A 91 0.00 -12.24 -3.83
N PHE A 92 -0.04 -13.51 -3.45
CA PHE A 92 -0.52 -14.62 -4.27
C PHE A 92 -2.03 -14.57 -4.52
N ASN A 93 -2.77 -13.72 -3.80
CA ASN A 93 -4.20 -13.50 -4.03
C ASN A 93 -4.47 -12.38 -5.06
N GLN A 94 -3.49 -12.04 -5.90
CA GLN A 94 -3.59 -10.99 -6.90
C GLN A 94 -3.30 -11.53 -8.29
N ASP A 95 -3.66 -10.74 -9.31
CA ASP A 95 -3.42 -11.12 -10.70
C ASP A 95 -1.93 -11.32 -11.01
N HIS A 96 -1.64 -12.39 -11.75
CA HIS A 96 -0.29 -12.75 -12.20
C HIS A 96 0.14 -11.99 -13.48
N SER A 97 -0.72 -11.09 -13.97
CA SER A 97 -0.46 -10.18 -15.08
C SER A 97 -0.35 -8.73 -14.59
N ASP A 98 0.22 -7.84 -15.39
CA ASP A 98 0.26 -6.39 -15.10
C ASP A 98 -1.03 -5.71 -15.60
N LYS A 99 -2.13 -5.80 -14.83
CA LYS A 99 -3.35 -5.04 -15.15
C LYS A 99 -3.24 -3.59 -14.69
N GLY A 100 -2.46 -3.34 -13.64
CA GLY A 100 -2.19 -2.02 -13.10
C GLY A 100 -1.30 -1.13 -13.98
N GLY A 101 -0.67 -1.66 -15.02
CA GLY A 101 0.13 -0.90 -15.98
C GLY A 101 1.37 -0.24 -15.36
N VAL A 102 1.95 -0.86 -14.32
CA VAL A 102 3.12 -0.31 -13.60
C VAL A 102 4.43 -0.98 -14.02
N GLY A 103 4.39 -1.94 -14.95
CA GLY A 103 5.56 -2.63 -15.49
C GLY A 103 5.92 -3.92 -14.73
N ALA A 104 5.01 -4.41 -13.89
CA ALA A 104 5.19 -5.62 -13.10
C ALA A 104 3.82 -6.26 -12.78
N PRO A 105 3.72 -7.60 -12.67
CA PRO A 105 2.50 -8.27 -12.25
C PRO A 105 1.90 -7.71 -10.95
N ASP A 106 0.57 -7.69 -10.83
CA ASP A 106 -0.13 -7.15 -9.66
C ASP A 106 0.10 -7.97 -8.37
N MET A 107 0.53 -9.23 -8.53
CA MET A 107 1.12 -10.07 -7.49
C MET A 107 2.36 -9.42 -6.84
N ILE A 108 3.18 -8.68 -7.58
CA ILE A 108 4.33 -7.97 -7.00
C ILE A 108 3.82 -6.67 -6.37
N LYS A 109 3.77 -6.63 -5.04
CA LYS A 109 3.35 -5.44 -4.29
C LYS A 109 4.50 -4.45 -4.14
N ASP A 110 5.63 -4.89 -3.61
CA ASP A 110 6.82 -4.05 -3.47
C ASP A 110 8.00 -4.78 -4.11
N ALA A 111 8.83 -4.08 -4.88
CA ALA A 111 10.08 -4.61 -5.44
C ALA A 111 11.03 -3.44 -5.69
N PHE A 112 11.85 -3.10 -4.70
CA PHE A 112 12.71 -1.93 -4.77
C PHE A 112 14.04 -2.12 -4.05
N VAL A 113 14.99 -1.26 -4.41
CA VAL A 113 16.26 -1.07 -3.71
C VAL A 113 16.23 0.31 -3.07
N SER A 114 16.73 0.44 -1.85
CA SER A 114 16.96 1.73 -1.23
C SER A 114 18.40 1.92 -0.77
N TYR A 115 18.86 3.16 -0.85
CA TYR A 115 20.13 3.60 -0.30
C TYR A 115 19.86 4.57 0.85
N VAL A 116 20.30 4.20 2.04
CA VAL A 116 20.11 4.95 3.29
C VAL A 116 21.41 5.70 3.60
N GLU A 117 21.50 6.95 3.17
CA GLU A 117 22.67 7.79 3.48
C GLU A 117 22.57 8.32 4.91
N ASP A 118 21.39 8.86 5.24
CA ASP A 118 21.03 9.40 6.54
C ASP A 118 19.52 9.19 6.79
N LYS A 119 19.05 9.32 8.04
CA LYS A 119 17.62 9.26 8.37
C LYS A 119 16.79 10.34 7.64
N ALA A 120 17.40 11.48 7.33
CA ALA A 120 16.80 12.57 6.55
C ALA A 120 16.92 12.38 5.02
N LEU A 121 17.70 11.39 4.56
CA LEU A 121 17.95 11.16 3.14
C LEU A 121 18.02 9.66 2.80
N VAL A 122 16.87 9.14 2.38
CA VAL A 122 16.72 7.78 1.85
C VAL A 122 16.25 7.86 0.41
N LEU A 123 17.06 7.32 -0.51
CA LEU A 123 16.70 7.17 -1.92
C LEU A 123 16.14 5.76 -2.15
N LYS A 124 15.03 5.64 -2.87
CA LYS A 124 14.41 4.36 -3.23
C LYS A 124 14.13 4.31 -4.72
N VAL A 125 14.39 3.17 -5.35
CA VAL A 125 14.16 2.95 -6.77
C VAL A 125 13.49 1.58 -6.98
N GLY A 126 12.37 1.56 -7.69
CA GLY A 126 11.65 0.33 -8.04
C GLY A 126 10.14 0.47 -7.91
N LEU A 127 9.46 -0.67 -7.75
CA LEU A 127 8.02 -0.74 -7.49
C LEU A 127 7.75 -0.45 -6.01
N ILE A 128 7.22 0.74 -5.77
CA ILE A 128 7.11 1.36 -4.45
C ILE A 128 5.67 1.79 -4.22
N LYS A 129 5.21 1.66 -2.97
CA LYS A 129 3.94 2.25 -2.52
C LYS A 129 4.02 3.78 -2.63
N MET A 130 3.06 4.39 -3.32
CA MET A 130 3.07 5.84 -3.44
C MET A 130 2.63 6.48 -2.11
N PRO A 131 3.22 7.61 -1.70
CA PRO A 131 2.96 8.23 -0.40
C PRO A 131 1.69 9.11 -0.47
N HIS A 132 0.56 8.52 -0.87
CA HIS A 132 -0.70 9.23 -1.06
C HIS A 132 -1.87 8.47 -0.43
N GLY A 133 -2.53 9.12 0.54
CA GLY A 133 -3.65 8.57 1.31
C GLY A 133 -3.20 7.88 2.60
N MET A 134 -3.76 8.29 3.73
CA MET A 134 -3.31 7.87 5.06
C MET A 134 -3.50 6.37 5.31
N SER A 135 -4.64 5.81 4.92
CA SER A 135 -4.85 4.36 5.01
C SER A 135 -3.89 3.58 4.11
N PHE A 136 -3.44 4.22 3.01
CA PHE A 136 -2.49 3.69 2.03
C PHE A 136 -1.05 3.91 2.43
N THR A 137 -0.74 4.61 3.51
CA THR A 137 0.64 4.77 4.00
C THR A 137 0.89 3.88 5.21
N ILE A 138 -0.18 3.44 5.90
CA ILE A 138 -0.15 2.38 6.92
C ILE A 138 -0.08 0.99 6.25
N PRO A 139 0.73 0.04 6.75
CA PRO A 139 0.81 -1.31 6.19
C PRO A 139 -0.47 -2.09 6.51
N GLY A 140 -0.88 -2.97 5.58
CA GLY A 140 -2.18 -3.63 5.67
C GLY A 140 -2.36 -4.56 6.87
N TRP A 141 -1.28 -5.07 7.45
CA TRP A 141 -1.29 -5.88 8.67
C TRP A 141 -1.46 -5.03 9.95
N ASN A 142 -1.26 -3.72 9.86
CA ASN A 142 -1.41 -2.77 10.96
C ASN A 142 -2.69 -1.92 10.82
N LEU A 143 -3.59 -2.30 9.89
CA LEU A 143 -4.88 -1.64 9.74
C LEU A 143 -5.89 -2.35 10.64
N ASP A 144 -6.56 -1.57 11.50
CA ASP A 144 -7.66 -2.01 12.34
C ASP A 144 -9.02 -2.08 11.59
N ILE A 145 -8.98 -1.91 10.26
CA ILE A 145 -10.15 -2.03 9.39
C ILE A 145 -10.01 -3.25 8.48
N VAL A 146 -11.12 -3.97 8.29
CA VAL A 146 -11.21 -5.17 7.43
C VAL A 146 -10.81 -4.85 5.99
N GLU A 147 -11.25 -3.69 5.48
CA GLU A 147 -10.96 -3.23 4.12
C GLU A 147 -10.74 -1.72 4.09
N ARG A 148 -9.88 -1.27 3.15
CA ARG A 148 -9.81 0.14 2.80
C ARG A 148 -11.04 0.52 1.99
N GLY A 149 -11.69 1.60 2.37
CA GLY A 149 -12.97 2.04 1.82
C GLY A 149 -12.82 2.94 0.59
N PHE A 150 -13.63 4.01 0.58
CA PHE A 150 -13.80 4.96 -0.53
C PHE A 150 -12.50 5.64 -0.98
N ASP A 151 -11.54 5.81 -0.06
CA ASP A 151 -10.25 6.43 -0.33
C ASP A 151 -9.41 5.65 -1.36
N LYS A 152 -9.65 4.34 -1.53
CA LYS A 152 -9.01 3.54 -2.59
C LYS A 152 -9.33 4.05 -4.00
N ALA A 153 -10.49 4.67 -4.19
CA ALA A 153 -10.88 5.21 -5.48
C ALA A 153 -10.09 6.47 -5.86
N LEU A 154 -9.45 7.14 -4.89
CA LEU A 154 -8.78 8.43 -5.07
C LEU A 154 -7.28 8.37 -4.75
N ALA A 155 -6.84 7.40 -3.94
CA ALA A 155 -5.44 7.23 -3.58
C ALA A 155 -4.64 6.53 -4.69
N MET A 156 -3.37 6.90 -4.81
CA MET A 156 -2.42 6.20 -5.66
C MET A 156 -1.76 5.10 -4.83
N GLU A 157 -1.96 3.84 -5.23
CA GLU A 157 -1.50 2.72 -4.41
C GLU A 157 0.01 2.50 -4.53
N ARG A 158 0.49 2.19 -5.74
CA ARG A 158 1.85 1.72 -6.02
C ARG A 158 2.25 2.05 -7.43
N ASN A 159 3.55 2.30 -7.60
CA ASN A 159 4.09 2.62 -8.91
C ASN A 159 5.59 2.30 -9.02
N MET A 160 6.04 2.08 -10.25
CA MET A 160 7.47 1.97 -10.57
C MET A 160 8.06 3.38 -10.68
N GLY A 161 9.09 3.68 -9.90
CA GLY A 161 9.67 5.01 -9.88
C GLY A 161 10.83 5.20 -8.90
N ILE A 162 11.12 6.46 -8.65
CA ILE A 162 12.15 6.93 -7.71
C ILE A 162 11.48 7.74 -6.62
N MET A 163 11.82 7.46 -5.37
CA MET A 163 11.33 8.18 -4.20
C MET A 163 12.51 8.68 -3.36
N LEU A 164 12.41 9.93 -2.94
CA LEU A 164 13.26 10.52 -1.92
C LEU A 164 12.46 10.71 -0.63
N SER A 165 13.02 10.25 0.48
CA SER A 165 12.35 10.26 1.77
C SER A 165 13.25 10.78 2.88
N GLY A 166 12.67 11.54 3.80
CA GLY A 166 13.30 11.89 5.07
C GLY A 166 12.37 11.65 6.24
N ARG A 167 12.94 11.28 7.39
CA ARG A 167 12.22 11.03 8.65
C ARG A 167 13.02 11.60 9.82
N ASP A 168 12.36 11.70 10.97
CA ASP A 168 12.92 12.08 12.27
C ASP A 168 13.73 13.38 12.23
N MET A 169 13.19 14.37 11.52
CA MET A 169 13.78 15.69 11.40
C MET A 169 13.26 16.61 12.53
N PHE A 170 14.15 17.43 13.07
CA PHE A 170 13.89 18.56 13.99
C PHE A 170 13.43 18.26 15.43
N LEU A 171 13.09 17.01 15.81
CA LEU A 171 12.68 16.69 17.19
C LEU A 171 13.56 15.64 17.92
N GLY A 172 14.63 15.15 17.28
CA GLY A 172 15.82 14.65 17.98
C GLY A 172 15.71 13.30 18.69
N ASP A 173 14.76 12.43 18.38
CA ASP A 173 14.53 11.20 19.17
C ASP A 173 15.23 9.94 18.60
N ASN A 174 16.19 10.10 17.67
CA ASN A 174 16.93 9.01 17.03
C ASN A 174 16.02 7.87 16.53
N GLY A 175 14.93 8.24 15.86
CA GLY A 175 14.02 7.31 15.22
C GLY A 175 14.80 6.36 14.30
N LYS A 176 14.61 5.05 14.49
CA LYS A 176 15.27 4.02 13.67
C LYS A 176 14.64 3.97 12.28
N VAL A 177 15.22 4.71 11.34
CA VAL A 177 14.92 4.59 9.91
C VAL A 177 15.72 3.43 9.33
N ASN A 178 15.02 2.40 8.84
CA ASN A 178 15.66 1.23 8.25
C ASN A 178 15.65 1.24 6.70
N GLY A 179 15.00 2.20 6.08
CA GLY A 179 14.94 2.40 4.63
C GLY A 179 13.79 1.67 3.95
N PHE A 180 13.10 0.76 4.64
CA PHE A 180 11.96 0.03 4.10
C PHE A 180 10.64 0.81 4.25
N GLU A 181 10.61 1.86 5.08
CA GLU A 181 9.37 2.54 5.47
C GLU A 181 8.73 3.31 4.33
N MET A 182 7.47 3.04 3.99
CA MET A 182 6.73 3.78 2.95
C MET A 182 5.63 4.68 3.54
N GLY A 183 5.63 4.86 4.85
CA GLY A 183 4.65 5.65 5.58
C GLY A 183 4.85 5.57 7.08
N HIS A 184 3.75 5.67 7.82
CA HIS A 184 3.72 5.53 9.26
C HIS A 184 3.76 4.03 9.64
N GLU A 185 4.94 3.43 9.45
CA GLU A 185 5.18 2.00 9.76
C GLU A 185 5.86 1.81 11.12
N ARG A 186 6.44 2.87 11.69
CA ARG A 186 7.09 2.85 12.99
C ARG A 186 6.82 4.13 13.75
N PRO A 187 6.90 4.10 15.08
CA PRO A 187 6.88 5.30 15.91
C PRO A 187 8.17 6.09 15.74
N TRP A 188 8.05 7.40 15.57
CA TRP A 188 9.16 8.36 15.59
C TRP A 188 8.61 9.74 16.02
N LYS A 189 9.50 10.70 16.32
CA LYS A 189 9.10 12.06 16.68
C LYS A 189 9.77 13.06 15.74
N GLY A 190 8.99 13.77 14.93
CA GLY A 190 9.56 14.79 14.06
C GLY A 190 8.78 15.01 12.78
N PHE A 191 9.42 15.76 11.89
CA PHE A 191 8.94 15.98 10.53
C PHE A 191 9.58 15.01 9.55
N GLY A 192 8.82 14.70 8.50
CA GLY A 192 9.25 13.84 7.43
C GLY A 192 8.59 14.22 6.13
N TYR A 193 9.17 13.76 5.06
CA TYR A 193 8.69 14.04 3.72
C TYR A 193 8.91 12.83 2.82
N ASP A 194 8.11 12.77 1.76
CA ASP A 194 8.35 11.89 0.62
C ASP A 194 8.06 12.64 -0.67
N ILE A 195 8.96 12.51 -1.63
CA ILE A 195 8.78 13.03 -2.98
C ILE A 195 9.01 11.84 -3.92
N MET A 196 8.03 11.54 -4.76
CA MET A 196 8.10 10.43 -5.68
C MET A 196 7.75 10.87 -7.09
N ILE A 197 8.54 10.41 -8.05
CA ILE A 197 8.23 10.41 -9.47
C ILE A 197 8.17 8.96 -9.95
N GLY A 198 7.18 8.63 -10.76
CA GLY A 198 7.07 7.31 -11.35
C GLY A 198 6.30 7.32 -12.66
N ASN A 199 6.02 6.13 -13.17
CA ASN A 199 5.16 5.92 -14.34
C ASN A 199 3.72 6.43 -14.08
N GLN A 200 2.78 6.16 -14.98
CA GLN A 200 1.37 6.43 -14.72
C GLN A 200 0.83 5.53 -13.58
N ALA A 201 0.11 6.09 -12.61
CA ALA A 201 -0.29 5.39 -11.38
C ALA A 201 -1.52 4.46 -11.55
N GLY A 202 -1.45 3.49 -12.47
CA GLY A 202 -2.60 2.67 -12.88
C GLY A 202 -3.13 1.66 -11.87
N ARG A 203 -2.45 1.46 -10.74
CA ARG A 203 -3.00 0.74 -9.58
C ARG A 203 -3.93 1.61 -8.71
N SER A 204 -4.20 2.85 -9.13
CA SER A 204 -5.21 3.73 -8.53
C SER A 204 -6.56 3.54 -9.20
N GLY A 205 -7.64 3.55 -8.42
CA GLY A 205 -9.00 3.58 -8.96
C GLY A 205 -9.35 4.87 -9.72
N ALA A 206 -8.54 5.93 -9.58
CA ALA A 206 -8.70 7.22 -10.25
C ALA A 206 -8.02 7.30 -11.63
N VAL A 207 -7.23 6.29 -12.01
CA VAL A 207 -6.41 6.30 -13.22
C VAL A 207 -6.93 5.25 -14.20
N ILE A 208 -7.29 5.69 -15.40
CA ILE A 208 -7.79 4.80 -16.46
C ILE A 208 -6.68 4.51 -17.48
N LYS A 209 -6.67 3.26 -17.99
CA LYS A 209 -5.84 2.82 -19.12
C LYS A 209 -4.33 3.14 -18.97
N ALA A 210 -3.78 2.97 -17.77
CA ALA A 210 -2.35 3.17 -17.58
C ALA A 210 -1.53 2.14 -18.35
N LYS A 211 -0.46 2.61 -18.99
CA LYS A 211 0.61 1.77 -19.52
C LYS A 211 1.96 2.36 -19.11
N PRO A 212 2.97 1.53 -18.82
CA PRO A 212 4.31 2.03 -18.55
C PRO A 212 4.84 2.86 -19.71
N GLY A 213 5.45 4.01 -19.41
CA GLY A 213 6.07 4.90 -20.41
C GLY A 213 5.12 5.86 -21.15
N ASN A 214 3.80 5.79 -20.92
CA ASN A 214 2.84 6.69 -21.58
C ASN A 214 2.69 8.06 -20.90
N ALA A 215 2.96 8.14 -19.60
CA ALA A 215 2.80 9.32 -18.77
C ALA A 215 3.50 9.11 -17.42
N ASN A 216 3.68 10.21 -16.68
CA ASN A 216 4.25 10.18 -15.34
C ASN A 216 3.22 10.46 -14.24
N SER A 217 3.63 10.13 -13.02
CA SER A 217 2.97 10.54 -11.79
C SER A 217 3.95 11.19 -10.85
N TYR A 218 3.45 12.15 -10.08
CA TYR A 218 4.22 12.93 -9.12
C TYR A 218 3.45 12.95 -7.82
N VAL A 219 4.13 12.66 -6.71
CA VAL A 219 3.54 12.70 -5.38
C VAL A 219 4.49 13.43 -4.44
N GLY A 220 3.94 14.38 -3.70
CA GLY A 220 4.60 15.02 -2.57
C GLY A 220 3.80 14.75 -1.30
N ARG A 221 4.50 14.41 -0.23
CA ARG A 221 3.94 14.27 1.11
C ARG A 221 4.84 14.94 2.13
N VAL A 222 4.23 15.65 3.06
CA VAL A 222 4.85 16.07 4.31
C VAL A 222 4.05 15.50 5.47
N MET A 223 4.74 15.13 6.53
CA MET A 223 4.10 14.56 7.71
C MET A 223 4.81 14.97 8.99
N PHE A 224 4.05 14.95 10.06
CA PHE A 224 4.49 15.11 11.43
C PHE A 224 4.04 13.91 12.23
N ASP A 225 4.98 13.33 12.96
CA ASP A 225 4.74 12.21 13.86
C ASP A 225 5.16 12.58 15.28
N TYR A 226 4.32 12.23 16.25
CA TYR A 226 4.63 12.26 17.67
C TYR A 226 4.34 10.89 18.26
N THR A 227 5.33 10.00 18.11
CA THR A 227 5.27 8.58 18.47
C THR A 227 4.13 7.84 17.75
N GLU A 228 3.28 7.12 18.49
CA GLU A 228 2.06 6.48 18.01
C GLU A 228 0.82 7.33 18.33
N LEU A 229 0.99 8.41 19.09
CA LEU A 229 -0.12 9.19 19.65
C LEU A 229 -0.75 10.12 18.63
N LEU A 230 0.08 10.71 17.76
CA LEU A 230 -0.36 11.70 16.80
C LEU A 230 0.41 11.56 15.50
N HIS A 231 -0.34 11.38 14.42
CA HIS A 231 0.15 11.42 13.05
C HIS A 231 -0.67 12.43 12.25
N THR A 232 0.01 13.37 11.60
CA THR A 232 -0.61 14.32 10.67
C THR A 232 0.14 14.24 9.35
N GLU A 233 -0.58 14.03 8.24
CA GLU A 233 0.00 14.08 6.90
C GLU A 233 -0.78 15.01 5.97
N LEU A 234 -0.04 15.69 5.10
CA LEU A 234 -0.56 16.40 3.95
C LEU A 234 0.11 15.80 2.72
N SER A 235 -0.68 15.24 1.81
CA SER A 235 -0.18 14.66 0.57
C SER A 235 -0.91 15.23 -0.65
N TYR A 236 -0.19 15.37 -1.74
CA TYR A 236 -0.68 15.82 -3.02
C TYR A 236 -0.09 14.96 -4.13
N ALA A 237 -0.93 14.54 -5.08
CA ALA A 237 -0.57 13.62 -6.12
C ALA A 237 -1.21 14.01 -7.45
N ILE A 238 -0.44 13.94 -8.54
CA ILE A 238 -0.93 14.13 -9.91
C ILE A 238 -0.48 12.94 -10.74
N SER A 239 -1.38 12.43 -11.59
CA SER A 239 -1.02 11.56 -12.70
C SER A 239 -1.63 12.16 -13.97
N GLU A 240 -0.82 12.35 -15.01
CA GLU A 240 -1.19 13.14 -16.19
C GLU A 240 -2.44 12.60 -16.92
N ASN A 241 -2.74 11.31 -16.75
CA ASN A 241 -3.88 10.62 -17.35
C ASN A 241 -4.88 10.10 -16.28
N ALA A 242 -5.05 10.82 -15.17
CA ALA A 242 -6.09 10.50 -14.19
C ALA A 242 -7.48 10.72 -14.82
N GLY A 243 -8.31 9.67 -14.84
CA GLY A 243 -9.64 9.68 -15.47
C GLY A 243 -10.80 9.86 -14.51
N GLY A 244 -10.52 10.05 -13.21
CA GLY A 244 -11.53 10.05 -12.16
C GLY A 244 -12.06 8.65 -11.85
N ILE A 245 -13.01 8.57 -10.91
CA ILE A 245 -13.58 7.32 -10.41
C ILE A 245 -14.30 6.60 -11.56
N ALA A 246 -13.82 5.39 -11.92
CA ALA A 246 -14.47 4.54 -12.91
C ALA A 246 -15.91 4.21 -12.46
N GLY A 247 -16.90 4.80 -13.15
CA GLY A 247 -18.32 4.72 -12.80
C GLY A 247 -19.11 6.00 -13.06
N GLN A 248 -18.45 7.14 -13.26
CA GLN A 248 -19.08 8.38 -13.75
C GLN A 248 -18.76 8.65 -15.23
N THR A 249 -19.24 7.78 -16.11
CA THR A 249 -19.59 8.21 -17.47
C THR A 249 -21.00 8.80 -17.41
N GLY A 250 -21.10 10.07 -17.02
CA GLY A 250 -22.38 10.77 -16.93
C GLY A 250 -22.19 12.15 -16.33
N THR A 251 -22.49 13.17 -17.13
CA THR A 251 -22.39 14.61 -16.87
C THR A 251 -20.97 15.16 -16.80
N GLY A 252 -20.33 15.21 -17.98
CA GLY A 252 -19.36 16.27 -18.23
C GLY A 252 -20.05 17.61 -17.97
N LEU A 253 -19.42 18.45 -17.15
CA LEU A 253 -19.63 19.89 -17.20
C LEU A 253 -19.15 20.30 -18.58
N THR A 254 -20.10 20.53 -19.48
CA THR A 254 -19.86 21.36 -20.66
C THR A 254 -19.47 22.74 -20.15
N GLU A 255 -18.32 23.21 -20.58
CA GLU A 255 -17.95 24.62 -20.54
C GLU A 255 -19.07 25.44 -21.18
N ASP A 256 -19.62 26.38 -20.41
CA ASP A 256 -20.09 27.68 -20.89
C ASP A 256 -19.28 28.74 -20.14
#